data_AF-A0A7T5EMW7-F1
#
_entry.id   AF-A0A7T5EMW7-F1
#
_cell.length_a   1.000
_cell.length_b   1.000
_cell.length_c   1.000
_cell.angle_alpha   90.00
_cell.angle_beta   90.00
_cell.angle_gamma   90.00
#
_symmetry.space_group_name_H-M   'P 1'
#
loop_
_entity.id
_entity.type
_entity.pdbx_description
1 polymer ?
#
loop_
_entity_poly.entity_id
_entity_poly.type
_entity_poly.pdbx_seq_one_letter_code
_entity_poly.pdbx_strand_id
1 'polypeptide(L)' 'MRKALSSMGHYYLEPVMINVGEDFKSIVWKAQYDMDFSTECLFCFSERITGYRVEDEAGRSGKVAVCPHCEKVNAIYA' A
#
# COMPACT_ATOMS: atom_id res chain seq x y z
N MET A 1 40.83 18.90 11.51
CA MET A 1 40.30 17.68 10.85
C MET A 1 38.88 17.98 10.41
N ARG A 2 38.55 17.73 9.13
CA ARG A 2 37.31 18.18 8.48
C ARG A 2 36.12 17.29 8.89
N LYS A 3 34.97 17.92 9.15
CA LYS A 3 33.66 17.31 9.40
C LYS A 3 33.29 16.34 8.27
N ALA A 4 32.90 15.11 8.61
CA ALA A 4 32.17 14.24 7.68
C ALA A 4 30.68 14.60 7.77
N LEU A 5 30.24 15.45 6.84
CA LEU A 5 28.85 15.53 6.41
C LEU A 5 28.66 14.44 5.35
N SER A 6 28.04 13.33 5.71
CA SER A 6 27.55 12.37 4.73
C SER A 6 26.04 12.30 4.86
N SER A 7 25.41 13.29 4.22
CA SER A 7 24.27 13.12 3.32
C SER A 7 23.44 11.85 3.56
N MET A 8 22.38 11.98 4.37
CA MET A 8 21.23 11.09 4.26
C MET A 8 20.64 11.30 2.87
N GLY A 9 21.06 10.46 1.91
CA GLY A 9 20.37 10.33 0.65
C GLY A 9 18.96 9.83 0.97
N HIS A 10 17.97 10.69 0.76
CA HIS A 10 16.59 10.26 0.63
C HIS A 10 16.57 9.35 -0.61
N TYR A 11 16.74 8.04 -0.41
CA TYR A 11 16.40 7.07 -1.42
C TYR A 11 14.91 7.25 -1.68
N TYR A 12 14.58 7.96 -2.75
CA TYR A 12 13.24 7.95 -3.33
C TYR A 12 13.03 6.53 -3.85
N LEU A 13 12.71 5.60 -2.94
CA LEU A 13 12.16 4.32 -3.33
C LEU A 13 10.84 4.65 -4.00
N GLU A 14 10.78 4.44 -5.30
CA GLU A 14 9.54 4.63 -6.06
C GLU A 14 8.42 3.86 -5.35
N PRO A 15 7.23 4.45 -5.20
CA PRO A 15 6.11 3.74 -4.62
C PRO A 15 5.73 2.56 -5.51
N VAL A 16 5.15 1.53 -4.90
CA VAL A 16 4.59 0.41 -5.65
C VAL A 16 3.52 0.90 -6.63
N MET A 17 3.55 0.39 -7.85
CA MET A 17 2.61 0.76 -8.92
C MET A 17 1.31 -0.05 -8.75
N ILE A 18 0.37 0.50 -7.98
CA ILE A 18 -0.95 -0.07 -7.73
C ILE A 18 -2.03 0.91 -8.18
N ASN A 19 -3.12 0.42 -8.74
CA ASN A 19 -4.26 1.22 -9.19
C ASN A 19 -5.50 0.94 -8.36
N VAL A 20 -6.28 1.99 -8.09
CA VAL A 20 -7.61 1.86 -7.51
C VAL A 20 -8.49 1.04 -8.46
N GLY A 21 -9.19 0.04 -7.93
CA GLY A 21 -10.04 -0.87 -8.67
C GLY A 21 -9.35 -2.09 -9.28
N GLU A 22 -8.04 -2.25 -9.11
CA GLU A 22 -7.41 -3.53 -9.46
C GLU A 22 -7.68 -4.61 -8.41
N ASP A 23 -7.48 -5.88 -8.81
CA ASP A 23 -7.57 -7.01 -7.90
C ASP A 23 -6.37 -7.05 -6.95
N PHE A 24 -6.64 -7.25 -5.66
CA PHE A 24 -5.63 -7.33 -4.62
C PHE A 24 -4.85 -8.64 -4.71
N LYS A 25 -3.53 -8.54 -4.89
CA LYS A 25 -2.62 -9.69 -5.03
C LYS A 25 -1.74 -9.84 -3.79
N SER A 26 -2.34 -10.24 -2.68
CA SER A 26 -1.70 -10.27 -1.35
C SER A 26 -0.33 -10.98 -1.31
N ILE A 27 -0.20 -12.11 -2.00
CA ILE A 27 1.06 -12.88 -2.04
C ILE A 27 2.14 -12.16 -2.85
N VAL A 28 1.79 -11.66 -4.04
CA VAL A 28 2.72 -10.95 -4.94
C VAL A 28 3.21 -9.66 -4.29
N TRP A 29 2.36 -9.02 -3.51
CA TRP A 29 2.64 -7.73 -2.86
C TRP A 29 3.13 -7.87 -1.42
N LYS A 30 3.51 -9.08 -0.98
CA LYS A 30 3.98 -9.37 0.39
C LYS A 30 3.13 -8.66 1.45
N ALA A 31 1.81 -8.69 1.28
CA ALA A 31 0.92 -7.79 1.98
C ALA A 31 0.87 -8.11 3.48
N GLN A 32 1.01 -7.07 4.30
CA GLN A 32 0.93 -7.14 5.75
C GLN A 32 -0.20 -6.23 6.24
N TYR A 33 -1.08 -6.75 7.09
CA TYR A 33 -2.14 -5.95 7.72
C TYR A 33 -1.57 -4.69 8.37
N ASP A 34 -2.25 -3.56 8.20
CA ASP A 34 -1.88 -2.26 8.77
C ASP A 34 -2.98 -1.72 9.70
N MET A 35 -4.20 -1.53 9.18
CA MET A 35 -5.33 -0.98 9.93
C MET A 35 -6.68 -1.30 9.25
N ASP A 36 -7.80 -1.05 9.92
CA ASP A 36 -9.14 -1.11 9.31
C ASP A 36 -9.73 0.29 9.13
N PHE A 37 -10.57 0.44 8.11
CA PHE A 37 -11.31 1.66 7.81
C PHE A 37 -12.81 1.41 7.93
N SER A 38 -13.52 2.33 8.59
CA SER A 38 -14.98 2.36 8.68
C SER A 38 -15.55 3.22 7.56
N THR A 39 -15.43 2.74 6.32
CA THR A 39 -15.95 3.39 5.12
C THR A 39 -16.50 2.34 4.17
N GLU A 40 -17.40 2.78 3.30
CA GLU A 40 -17.99 1.97 2.25
C GLU A 40 -17.00 1.71 1.10
N CYS A 41 -17.07 0.50 0.52
CA CYS A 41 -16.35 0.12 -0.69
C CYS A 41 -16.95 0.79 -1.93
N LEU A 42 -16.11 1.42 -2.75
CA LEU A 42 -16.51 2.11 -3.98
C LEU A 42 -17.05 1.17 -5.07
N PHE A 43 -16.83 -0.14 -4.94
CA PHE A 43 -17.13 -1.13 -5.98
C PHE A 43 -18.31 -2.04 -5.63
N CYS A 44 -18.45 -2.42 -4.36
CA CYS A 44 -19.48 -3.37 -3.93
C CYS A 44 -20.28 -2.90 -2.72
N PHE A 45 -20.09 -1.66 -2.27
CA PHE A 45 -20.92 -1.03 -1.23
C PHE A 45 -20.89 -1.73 0.14
N SER A 46 -19.89 -2.59 0.40
CA SER A 46 -19.70 -3.18 1.72
C SER A 46 -19.01 -2.20 2.67
N GLU A 47 -19.38 -2.21 3.94
CA GLU A 47 -18.98 -1.19 4.94
C GLU A 47 -17.61 -1.43 5.61
N ARG A 48 -16.83 -2.40 5.15
CA ARG A 48 -15.54 -2.75 5.74
C ARG A 48 -14.45 -2.68 4.68
N ILE A 49 -13.37 -1.98 5.00
CA ILE A 49 -12.16 -1.89 4.18
C ILE A 49 -10.96 -2.14 5.08
N THR A 50 -10.01 -2.95 4.63
CA THR A 50 -8.79 -3.29 5.37
C THR A 50 -7.56 -2.74 4.67
N GLY A 51 -6.73 -2.02 5.41
CA GLY A 51 -5.45 -1.47 4.98
C GLY A 51 -4.33 -2.50 5.09
N TYR A 52 -3.46 -2.50 4.08
CA TYR A 52 -2.26 -3.32 4.02
C TYR A 52 -1.05 -2.47 3.65
N ARG A 53 0.07 -2.72 4.34
CA ARG A 53 1.41 -2.40 3.81
C ARG A 53 1.75 -3.44 2.77
N VAL A 54 2.34 -3.00 1.67
CA VAL A 54 2.70 -3.85 0.54
C VAL A 54 4.11 -3.55 0.08
N GLU A 55 4.79 -4.57 -0.42
CA GLU A 55 6.11 -4.49 -1.03
C GLU A 55 6.15 -5.42 -2.25
N ASP A 56 6.59 -4.91 -3.39
CA ASP A 56 6.76 -5.73 -4.58
C ASP A 56 8.13 -6.44 -4.64
N GLU A 57 8.35 -7.20 -5.71
CA GLU A 57 9.60 -7.94 -5.92
C GLU A 57 10.82 -7.01 -6.13
N ALA A 58 10.60 -5.76 -6.55
CA ALA A 58 11.65 -4.76 -6.73
C ALA A 58 11.98 -4.01 -5.42
N GLY A 59 11.31 -4.35 -4.30
CA GLY A 59 11.48 -3.69 -3.00
C GLY A 59 10.77 -2.34 -2.90
N ARG A 60 9.85 -2.02 -3.82
CA ARG A 60 9.02 -0.82 -3.75
C ARG A 60 7.89 -1.04 -2.79
N SER A 61 7.70 -0.12 -1.85
CA SER A 61 6.69 -0.22 -0.81
C SER A 61 5.54 0.76 -1.00
N GLY A 62 4.37 0.44 -0.45
CA GLY A 62 3.23 1.35 -0.36
C GLY A 62 2.20 0.88 0.64
N LYS A 63 1.08 1.60 0.73
CA LYS A 63 -0.08 1.19 1.53
C LYS A 63 -1.36 1.29 0.72
N VAL A 64 -2.19 0.26 0.85
CA VAL A 64 -3.41 0.09 0.05
C VAL A 64 -4.57 -0.28 0.95
N ALA A 65 -5.72 0.32 0.71
CA ALA A 65 -6.97 -0.03 1.37
C ALA A 65 -7.74 -0.96 0.44
N VAL A 66 -8.15 -2.13 0.93
CA VAL A 66 -8.73 -3.22 0.13
C VAL A 66 -10.07 -3.63 0.72
N CYS A 67 -11.05 -3.88 -0.14
CA CYS A 67 -12.30 -4.47 0.29
C CYS A 67 -12.15 -5.98 0.51
N PRO A 68 -12.44 -6.53 1.71
CA PRO A 68 -12.37 -7.97 1.95
C PRO A 68 -13.51 -8.76 1.27
N HIS A 69 -14.54 -8.07 0.75
CA HIS A 69 -15.68 -8.71 0.10
C HIS A 69 -15.50 -8.90 -1.41
N CYS A 70 -14.97 -7.88 -2.10
CA CYS A 70 -14.75 -7.94 -3.56
C CYS A 70 -13.28 -7.94 -3.97
N GLU A 71 -12.37 -7.88 -3.00
CA GLU A 71 -10.91 -7.94 -3.16
C GLU A 71 -10.33 -6.84 -4.07
N LYS A 72 -11.10 -5.77 -4.29
CA LYS A 72 -10.65 -4.59 -5.05
C LYS A 72 -9.85 -3.64 -4.17
N VAL A 73 -8.81 -3.05 -4.74
CA VAL A 73 -8.12 -1.91 -4.13
C VAL A 73 -9.06 -0.70 -4.12
N ASN A 74 -9.47 -0.29 -2.93
CA ASN A 74 -10.38 0.82 -2.70
C ASN A 74 -9.66 2.18 -2.71
N ALA A 75 -8.44 2.26 -2.17
CA ALA A 75 -7.64 3.48 -2.14
C ALA A 75 -6.14 3.17 -1.93
N ILE A 76 -5.30 4.17 -2.18
CA ILE A 76 -3.86 4.17 -1.86
C ILE A 76 -3.63 5.30 -0.84
N TYR A 77 -2.87 5.05 0.21
CA TYR A 77 -2.67 6.02 1.31
C TYR A 77 -1.21 6.11 1.78
N ALA A 78 -0.89 7.17 2.52
CA ALA A 78 0.45 7.48 3.04
C ALA A 78 0.65 7.01 4.48
#